data_AF-A0A933J1U6-F1
#
_entry.id   AF-A0A933J1U6-F1
#
_cell.length_a   1.000
_cell.length_b   1.000
_cell.length_c   1.000
_cell.angle_alpha   90.00
_cell.angle_beta   90.00
_cell.angle_gamma   90.00
#
_symmetry.space_group_name_H-M   'P 1'
#
loop_
_entity.id
_entity.type
_entity.pdbx_description
1 polymer ?
#
loop_
_entity_poly.entity_id
_entity_poly.type
_entity_poly.pdbx_seq_one_letter_code
_entity_poly.pdbx_strand_id
1 'polypeptide(L)'
;MPEPMRKTQARAAERERRRKQHEQKQNLLKIIPLAIIGILAVLGVGYTVYTRTAKPHPANPGIIGPRLEVDREQLNLGNRKLDVAVRAGFNVKNVGDDTLNLGVPKYVNALEGC
;
A
#
# COMPACT_ATOMS: atom_id res chain seq x y z
N MET A 1 0.16 -42.42 -68.29
CA MET A 1 0.83 -41.26 -67.64
C MET A 1 1.18 -41.65 -66.21
N PRO A 2 2.41 -41.40 -65.73
CA PRO A 2 3.05 -42.26 -64.74
C PRO A 2 2.70 -41.85 -63.30
N GLU A 3 2.39 -42.84 -62.45
CA GLU A 3 2.04 -42.71 -61.03
C GLU A 3 3.11 -42.19 -60.04
N PRO A 4 4.44 -42.24 -60.28
CA PRO A 4 5.40 -41.90 -59.23
C PRO A 4 5.46 -40.39 -58.92
N MET A 5 4.97 -39.51 -59.80
CA MET A 5 4.98 -38.05 -59.57
C MET A 5 3.98 -37.57 -58.49
N ARG A 6 2.92 -38.34 -58.22
CA ARG A 6 1.90 -37.94 -57.22
C ARG A 6 2.40 -38.08 -55.78
N LYS A 7 3.29 -39.05 -55.52
CA LYS A 7 3.88 -39.31 -54.19
C LYS A 7 4.96 -38.30 -53.81
N THR A 8 5.68 -37.74 -54.79
CA THR A 8 6.71 -36.72 -54.55
C THR A 8 6.10 -35.36 -54.21
N GLN A 9 5.00 -34.96 -54.84
CA GLN A 9 4.32 -33.69 -54.53
C GLN A 9 3.67 -33.70 -53.14
N ALA A 10 3.08 -34.82 -52.71
CA ALA A 10 2.51 -34.95 -51.37
C ALA A 10 3.57 -34.81 -50.25
N ARG A 11 4.75 -35.41 -50.45
CA ARG A 11 5.88 -35.31 -49.50
C ARG A 11 6.53 -33.92 -49.49
N ALA A 12 6.53 -33.22 -50.61
CA ALA A 12 7.01 -31.83 -50.68
C ALA A 12 6.07 -30.88 -49.92
N ALA A 13 4.75 -31.03 -50.09
CA ALA A 13 3.76 -30.23 -49.38
C ALA A 13 3.79 -30.45 -47.85
N GLU A 14 4.03 -31.68 -47.38
CA GLU A 14 4.24 -31.94 -45.94
C GLU A 14 5.48 -31.26 -45.37
N ARG A 15 6.59 -31.21 -46.12
CA ARG A 15 7.82 -30.54 -45.70
C ARG A 15 7.63 -29.03 -45.60
N GLU A 16 6.90 -28.42 -46.52
CA GLU A 16 6.55 -27.00 -46.46
C GLU A 16 5.65 -26.67 -45.27
N ARG A 17 4.65 -27.52 -44.98
CA ARG A 17 3.80 -27.34 -43.79
C ARG A 17 4.60 -27.42 -42.49
N ARG A 18 5.54 -28.37 -42.38
CA ARG A 18 6.41 -28.49 -41.20
C ARG A 18 7.38 -27.30 -41.05
N ARG A 19 7.90 -26.75 -42.16
CA ARG A 19 8.73 -25.53 -42.14
C ARG A 19 7.94 -24.32 -41.66
N LYS A 20 6.74 -24.09 -42.21
CA LYS A 20 5.85 -22.99 -41.79
C LYS A 20 5.45 -23.11 -40.30
N GLN A 21 5.19 -24.33 -39.82
CA GLN A 21 4.92 -24.57 -38.40
C GLN A 21 6.14 -24.30 -37.50
N HIS A 22 7.35 -24.65 -37.97
CA HIS A 22 8.58 -24.35 -37.24
C HIS A 22 8.88 -22.85 -37.18
N GLU A 23 8.70 -22.14 -38.29
CA GLU A 23 8.85 -20.67 -38.34
C GLU A 23 7.82 -19.97 -37.45
N GLN A 24 6.55 -20.40 -37.47
CA GLN A 24 5.53 -19.87 -36.56
C GLN A 24 5.91 -20.08 -35.09
N LYS A 25 6.38 -21.28 -34.71
CA LYS A 25 6.80 -21.55 -33.33
C LYS A 25 8.01 -20.71 -32.93
N GLN A 26 8.97 -20.49 -33.82
CA GLN A 26 10.13 -19.64 -33.55
C GLN A 26 9.76 -18.17 -33.41
N ASN A 27 8.84 -17.67 -34.24
CA ASN A 27 8.33 -16.31 -34.13
C ASN A 27 7.52 -16.11 -32.85
N LEU A 28 6.71 -17.10 -32.45
CA LEU A 28 5.98 -17.06 -31.19
C LEU A 28 6.93 -17.04 -29.99
N LEU A 29 7.96 -17.90 -29.99
CA LEU A 29 8.99 -17.95 -28.94
C LEU A 29 9.77 -16.65 -28.81
N LYS A 30 9.93 -15.87 -29.88
CA LYS A 30 10.54 -14.53 -29.83
C LYS A 30 9.63 -13.46 -29.23
N ILE A 31 8.31 -13.58 -29.39
CA ILE A 31 7.33 -12.57 -28.93
C ILE A 31 6.91 -12.81 -27.47
N ILE A 32 6.87 -14.06 -27.02
CA ILE A 32 6.53 -14.45 -25.64
C ILE A 32 7.33 -13.68 -24.57
N PRO A 33 8.67 -13.54 -24.62
CA PRO A 33 9.40 -12.81 -23.60
C PRO A 33 9.03 -11.32 -23.56
N LEU A 34 8.77 -10.70 -24.71
CA LEU A 34 8.34 -9.30 -24.78
C LEU A 34 6.96 -9.10 -24.13
N ALA A 35 6.03 -10.03 -24.37
CA ALA A 35 4.69 -10.00 -23.78
C ALA A 35 4.75 -10.16 -22.25
N ILE A 36 5.60 -11.07 -21.75
CA ILE A 36 5.78 -11.28 -20.31
C ILE A 36 6.32 -10.02 -19.62
N ILE A 37 7.33 -9.38 -20.22
CA ILE A 37 7.90 -8.13 -19.69
C ILE A 37 6.84 -7.03 -19.65
N GLY A 38 6.03 -6.90 -20.71
CA GLY A 38 4.94 -5.92 -20.76
C GLY A 38 3.90 -6.13 -19.66
N ILE A 39 3.47 -7.38 -19.43
CA ILE A 39 2.51 -7.71 -18.37
C ILE A 39 3.08 -7.40 -16.98
N LEU A 40 4.34 -7.79 -16.74
CA LEU A 40 5.02 -7.50 -15.47
C LEU A 40 5.17 -5.99 -15.22
N ALA A 41 5.46 -5.21 -16.26
CA ALA A 41 5.55 -3.76 -16.15
C ALA A 41 4.20 -3.13 -15.77
N VAL A 42 3.10 -3.55 -16.40
CA VAL A 42 1.76 -3.04 -16.09
C VAL A 42 1.36 -3.42 -14.66
N LEU A 43 1.61 -4.66 -14.23
CA LEU A 43 1.31 -5.10 -12.87
C LEU A 43 2.18 -4.38 -11.83
N GLY A 44 3.46 -4.17 -12.10
CA GLY A 44 4.38 -3.45 -11.21
C GLY A 44 4.00 -1.99 -11.04
N VAL A 45 3.68 -1.29 -12.14
CA VAL A 45 3.20 0.10 -12.09
C VAL A 45 1.84 0.17 -11.39
N GLY A 46 0.92 -0.73 -11.71
CA GLY A 46 -0.39 -0.80 -11.05
C GLY A 46 -0.27 -1.02 -9.54
N TYR A 47 0.60 -1.94 -9.11
CA TYR A 47 0.83 -2.23 -7.70
C TYR A 47 1.48 -1.06 -6.95
N THR A 48 2.47 -0.39 -7.57
CA THR A 48 3.14 0.77 -6.95
C THR A 48 2.22 1.98 -6.85
N VAL A 49 1.35 2.20 -7.85
CA VAL A 49 0.30 3.23 -7.78
C VAL A 49 -0.69 2.88 -6.68
N TYR A 50 -1.26 1.67 -6.70
CA TYR A 50 -2.24 1.22 -5.71
C TYR A 50 -1.72 1.33 -4.27
N THR A 51 -0.50 0.87 -4.00
CA THR A 51 0.08 0.95 -2.65
C THR A 51 0.41 2.37 -2.20
N ARG A 52 0.66 3.30 -3.14
CA ARG A 52 0.94 4.71 -2.80
C ARG A 52 -0.31 5.56 -2.68
N THR A 53 -1.38 5.25 -3.42
CA THR A 53 -2.65 6.00 -3.38
C THR A 53 -3.68 5.41 -2.41
N ALA A 54 -3.59 4.12 -2.07
CA ALA A 54 -4.43 3.49 -1.06
C ALA A 54 -3.94 3.77 0.38
N LYS A 55 -3.38 4.96 0.64
CA LYS A 55 -3.36 5.46 2.01
C LYS A 55 -4.83 5.64 2.42
N PRO A 56 -5.26 5.08 3.56
CA PRO A 56 -6.64 5.24 4.00
C PRO A 56 -6.90 6.74 4.06
N HIS A 57 -7.87 7.20 3.27
CA HIS A 57 -8.31 8.58 3.37
C HIS A 57 -8.82 8.75 4.80
N PRO A 58 -8.32 9.73 5.56
CA PRO A 58 -8.82 9.96 6.90
C PRO A 58 -10.32 10.26 6.79
N ALA A 59 -11.11 9.61 7.64
CA ALA A 59 -12.58 9.64 7.59
C ALA A 59 -13.18 11.04 7.82
N ASN A 60 -12.35 12.09 7.95
CA ASN A 60 -12.77 13.47 8.12
C ASN A 60 -11.85 14.42 7.32
N PRO A 61 -12.36 15.08 6.26
CA PRO A 61 -11.55 15.94 5.37
C PRO A 61 -11.13 17.29 5.98
N GLY A 62 -11.18 17.45 7.31
CA GLY A 62 -11.04 18.76 7.96
C GLY A 62 -9.71 19.03 8.67
N ILE A 63 -9.05 18.02 9.25
CA ILE A 63 -7.87 18.23 10.09
C ILE A 63 -6.94 17.01 9.95
N ILE A 64 -5.97 17.12 9.04
CA ILE A 64 -4.91 16.12 8.89
C ILE A 64 -3.82 16.49 9.92
N GLY A 65 -3.57 15.61 10.88
CA GLY A 65 -2.53 15.82 11.92
C GLY A 65 -2.81 15.08 13.24
N PRO A 66 -1.86 15.11 14.19
CA PRO A 66 -2.06 14.55 15.52
C PRO A 66 -3.10 15.38 16.28
N ARG A 67 -4.10 14.75 16.88
CA ARG A 67 -5.17 15.43 17.61
C ARG A 67 -5.27 14.85 19.02
N LEU A 68 -5.07 15.72 20.01
CA LEU A 68 -5.17 15.40 21.42
C LEU A 68 -6.63 15.53 21.88
N GLU A 69 -7.15 14.49 22.51
CA GLU A 69 -8.42 14.55 23.24
C GLU A 69 -8.16 14.13 24.69
N VAL A 70 -8.72 14.88 25.63
CA VAL A 70 -8.64 14.60 27.06
C VAL A 70 -10.03 14.28 27.59
N ASP A 71 -10.13 13.32 28.50
CA ASP A 71 -11.42 12.97 29.11
C ASP A 71 -11.94 14.07 30.04
N ARG A 72 -11.03 14.86 30.64
CA ARG A 72 -11.34 15.99 31.53
C ARG A 72 -10.31 17.11 31.35
N GLU A 73 -10.79 18.29 31.00
CA GLU A 73 -9.97 19.50 30.92
C GLU A 73 -9.76 20.16 32.29
N GLN A 74 -10.71 19.95 33.22
CA GLN A 74 -10.66 20.49 34.57
C GLN A 74 -10.84 19.38 35.61
N LEU A 75 -9.93 19.34 36.59
CA LEU A 75 -10.07 18.49 37.77
C LEU A 75 -10.26 19.36 39.02
N ASN A 76 -11.46 19.28 39.59
CA ASN A 76 -11.71 19.87 40.90
C ASN A 76 -11.24 18.89 41.98
N LEU A 77 -10.23 19.30 42.76
CA LEU A 77 -9.67 18.49 43.84
C LEU A 77 -10.38 18.74 45.19
N GLY A 78 -11.29 19.71 45.27
CA GLY A 78 -11.98 20.12 46.50
C GLY A 78 -11.06 20.80 47.51
N ASN A 79 -11.57 21.01 48.74
CA ASN A 79 -10.77 21.54 49.85
C ASN A 79 -9.71 20.53 50.29
N ARG A 80 -8.44 20.92 50.21
CA ARG A 80 -7.29 20.10 50.62
C ARG A 80 -6.52 20.80 51.71
N LYS A 81 -5.96 20.01 52.62
CA LYS A 81 -5.08 20.53 53.67
C LYS A 81 -3.80 21.03 53.02
N LEU A 82 -3.30 22.14 53.55
CA LEU A 82 -1.98 22.67 53.21
C LEU A 82 -0.92 21.56 53.43
N ASP A 83 0.04 21.47 52.51
CA ASP A 83 1.20 20.56 52.58
C ASP A 83 0.89 19.06 52.41
N VAL A 84 -0.30 18.70 51.88
CA VAL A 84 -0.64 17.31 51.53
C VAL A 84 -0.59 17.11 50.03
N ALA A 85 0.24 16.17 49.57
CA ALA A 85 0.31 15.80 48.15
C ALA A 85 -1.01 15.17 47.67
N VAL A 86 -1.53 15.67 46.55
CA VAL A 86 -2.75 15.15 45.93
C VAL A 86 -2.40 14.46 44.62
N ARG A 87 -2.96 13.28 44.39
CA ARG A 87 -2.86 12.57 43.11
C ARG A 87 -4.12 12.83 42.30
N ALA A 88 -3.94 13.35 41.09
CA ALA A 88 -4.98 13.59 40.11
C ALA A 88 -4.61 12.85 38.82
N GLY A 89 -5.60 12.31 38.10
CA GLY A 89 -5.38 11.58 36.85
C GLY A 89 -6.46 11.91 35.84
N PHE A 90 -6.05 12.02 34.59
CA PHE A 90 -6.92 12.16 33.42
C PHE A 90 -6.37 11.27 32.32
N ASN A 91 -7.25 10.88 31.41
CA ASN A 91 -6.90 10.07 30.26
C ASN A 91 -6.70 10.97 29.05
N VAL A 92 -5.70 10.61 28.25
CA VAL A 92 -5.32 11.31 27.04
C VAL A 92 -5.38 10.32 25.90
N LYS A 93 -6.03 10.71 24.80
CA LYS A 93 -6.17 9.89 23.61
C LYS A 93 -5.72 10.67 22.38
N ASN A 94 -4.93 10.01 21.53
CA ASN A 94 -4.70 10.49 20.18
C ASN A 94 -5.90 10.07 19.32
N VAL A 95 -6.65 11.06 18.82
CA VAL A 95 -7.79 10.86 17.91
C VAL A 95 -7.50 11.38 16.50
N GLY A 96 -6.25 11.74 16.23
CA GLY A 96 -5.77 12.12 14.90
C GLY A 96 -5.15 10.94 14.16
N ASP A 97 -4.78 11.18 12.90
CA ASP A 97 -4.26 10.16 11.99
C ASP A 97 -2.73 10.00 12.05
N ASP A 98 -2.05 10.99 12.64
CA ASP A 98 -0.59 11.00 12.79
C ASP A 98 -0.14 10.66 14.21
N THR A 99 1.13 10.30 14.37
CA THR A 99 1.74 10.01 15.68
C THR A 99 1.81 11.27 16.54
N LEU A 100 1.25 11.19 17.75
CA LEU A 100 1.27 12.25 18.75
C LEU A 100 2.44 12.08 19.71
N ASN A 101 3.34 13.06 19.77
CA ASN A 101 4.45 13.11 20.73
C ASN A 101 4.10 14.08 21.87
N LEU A 102 4.10 13.58 23.12
CA LEU A 102 3.77 14.36 24.30
C LEU A 102 5.04 14.81 25.03
N GLY A 103 5.31 16.11 25.04
CA GLY A 103 6.39 16.72 25.82
C GLY A 103 5.89 17.18 27.20
N VAL A 104 5.68 16.25 28.14
CA VAL A 104 5.16 16.58 29.48
C VAL A 104 6.32 16.78 30.46
N PRO A 105 6.39 17.91 31.19
CA PRO A 105 7.39 18.11 32.24
C PRO A 105 7.13 17.17 33.44
N LYS A 106 8.21 16.68 34.06
CA LYS A 106 8.14 15.74 35.19
C LYS A 106 7.49 16.34 36.46
N TYR A 107 7.50 17.66 36.57
CA TYR A 107 6.91 18.42 37.66
C TYR A 107 6.11 19.60 37.10
N VAL A 108 4.91 19.80 37.62
CA VAL A 108 4.06 20.94 37.29
C VAL A 108 4.25 22.01 38.36
N ASN A 109 4.58 23.23 37.95
CA ASN A 109 4.59 24.38 38.86
C ASN A 109 3.17 24.92 38.95
N ALA A 110 2.66 25.07 40.17
CA ALA A 110 1.42 25.81 40.39
C ALA A 110 1.66 27.27 39.98
N LEU A 111 0.95 27.75 38.96
CA LEU A 111 1.06 29.12 38.48
C LEU A 111 0.29 30.10 39.38
N GLU A 112 -0.87 29.68 39.90
CA GLU A 112 -1.69 30.48 40.81
C GLU A 112 -2.38 29.59 41.85
N GLY A 113 -2.42 30.07 43.10
CA GLY A 113 -3.16 29.48 44.21
C GLY A 113 -3.28 30.50 45.34
N CYS A 114 -4.50 30.69 45.87
CA CYS A 114 -4.75 31.39 47.12
C CYS A 114 -4.76 30.39 48.28
#